data_AF-A0A8T7H0K1-F1
#
_entry.id   AF-A0A8T7H0K1-F1
#
_cell.length_a   1.000
_cell.length_b   1.000
_cell.length_c   1.000
_cell.angle_alpha   90.00
_cell.angle_beta   90.00
_cell.angle_gamma   90.00
#
_symmetry.space_group_name_H-M   'P 1'
#
loop_
_entity.id
_entity.type
_entity.pdbx_description
1 polymer ?
#
loop_
_entity_poly.entity_id
_entity_poly.type
_entity_poly.pdbx_seq_one_letter_code
_entity_poly.pdbx_strand_id
1 'polypeptide(L)' 'MSLWLALMIIGFVLGFVYGAIVRKSFAKGLLYGILLAIAMPLLTVLFFLGVALLILVILIAVAGLFAGVKVL' A
#
# COMPACT_ATOMS: atom_id res chain seq x y z
N MET A 1 -9.13 17.23 3.67
CA MET A 1 -8.55 16.64 4.90
C MET A 1 -9.07 15.23 5.25
N SER A 2 -9.96 14.59 4.47
CA SER A 2 -10.65 13.36 4.92
C SER A 2 -9.93 12.03 4.65
N LEU A 3 -9.27 11.85 3.51
CA LEU A 3 -8.75 10.52 3.11
C LEU A 3 -7.52 10.08 3.91
N TRP A 4 -6.54 10.97 4.09
CA TRP A 4 -5.33 10.69 4.86
C TRP A 4 -5.66 10.35 6.31
N LEU A 5 -6.60 11.10 6.91
CA LEU A 5 -7.06 10.83 8.26
C LEU A 5 -7.75 9.47 8.37
N ALA A 6 -8.59 9.12 7.38
CA ALA A 6 -9.25 7.82 7.33
C ALA A 6 -8.24 6.67 7.25
N LEU A 7 -7.20 6.79 6.42
CA LEU A 7 -6.13 5.79 6.30
C LEU A 7 -5.35 5.62 7.60
N MET A 8 -5.06 6.72 8.31
CA MET A 8 -4.39 6.67 9.60
C MET A 8 -5.26 5.96 10.65
N ILE A 9 -6.56 6.23 10.69
CA ILE A 9 -7.51 5.57 11.60
C ILE A 9 -7.59 4.07 11.28
N ILE A 10 -7.71 3.70 10.00
CA ILE A 10 -7.75 2.30 9.57
C ILE A 10 -6.44 1.59 9.96
N GLY A 11 -5.30 2.20 9.69
CA GLY A 11 -3.99 1.68 10.10
C GLY A 11 -3.89 1.51 11.62
N PHE A 12 -4.37 2.48 12.39
CA PHE A 12 -4.42 2.38 13.84
C PHE A 12 -5.25 1.21 14.32
N VAL A 13 -6.48 1.07 13.81
CA VAL A 13 -7.40 0.00 14.21
C VAL A 13 -6.80 -1.36 13.86
N LEU A 14 -6.26 -1.54 12.66
CA LEU A 14 -5.64 -2.80 12.25
C LEU A 14 -4.44 -3.17 13.11
N GLY A 15 -3.54 -2.22 13.38
CA GLY A 15 -2.36 -2.46 14.22
C GLY A 15 -2.72 -2.71 15.68
N PHE A 16 -3.73 -1.99 16.18
CA PHE A 16 -4.27 -2.17 17.52
C PHE A 16 -4.92 -3.54 17.70
N VAL A 17 -5.81 -3.92 16.78
CA VAL A 17 -6.48 -5.24 16.77
C VAL A 17 -5.43 -6.35 16.69
N TYR A 18 -4.43 -6.21 15.82
CA TYR A 18 -3.34 -7.17 15.72
C TYR A 18 -2.59 -7.34 17.06
N GLY A 19 -2.13 -6.26 17.70
CA GLY A 19 -1.39 -6.41 18.95
C GLY A 19 -2.27 -6.79 20.15
N ALA A 20 -3.52 -6.33 20.20
CA ALA A 20 -4.46 -6.69 21.27
C ALA A 20 -4.87 -8.17 21.18
N ILE A 21 -5.22 -8.66 19.98
CA ILE A 21 -5.72 -10.03 19.79
C ILE A 21 -4.55 -11.01 19.68
N VAL A 22 -3.59 -10.76 18.78
CA VAL A 22 -2.53 -11.73 18.46
C VAL A 22 -1.45 -11.75 19.54
N ARG A 23 -1.03 -10.58 20.03
CA ARG A 23 0.03 -10.47 21.05
C ARG A 23 -0.53 -10.42 22.47
N LYS A 24 -1.85 -10.49 22.64
CA LYS A 24 -2.58 -10.45 23.94
C LYS A 24 -2.09 -9.33 24.86
N SER A 25 -1.65 -8.21 24.28
CA SER A 25 -1.03 -7.12 25.04
C SER A 25 -1.50 -5.78 24.50
N PHE A 26 -2.20 -5.04 25.35
CA PHE A 26 -2.74 -3.73 25.01
C PHE A 26 -1.64 -2.73 24.65
N ALA A 27 -0.56 -2.68 25.44
CA ALA A 27 0.56 -1.79 25.18
C ALA A 27 1.22 -2.06 23.82
N LYS A 28 1.39 -3.34 23.45
CA LYS A 28 1.91 -3.71 22.13
C LYS A 28 0.91 -3.39 21.02
N GLY A 29 -0.39 -3.60 21.25
CA GLY A 29 -1.46 -3.15 20.34
C GLY A 29 -1.40 -1.66 20.05
N LEU A 30 -1.29 -0.83 21.10
CA LEU A 30 -1.18 0.61 20.93
C LEU A 30 0.05 1.01 20.12
N LEU A 31 1.22 0.42 20.42
CA LEU A 31 2.45 0.67 19.66
C LEU A 31 2.32 0.29 18.19
N TYR A 32 1.81 -0.91 17.88
CA TYR A 32 1.60 -1.35 16.50
C TYR A 32 0.53 -0.52 15.79
N GLY A 33 -0.52 -0.10 16.48
CA GLY A 33 -1.55 0.80 15.96
C GLY A 33 -0.94 2.14 15.54
N ILE A 34 -0.17 2.79 16.41
CA ILE A 34 0.47 4.08 16.09
C ILE A 34 1.46 3.94 14.93
N LEU A 35 2.30 2.91 14.96
CA LEU A 35 3.25 2.62 13.87
C LEU A 35 2.54 2.42 12.54
N LEU A 36 1.48 1.61 12.52
CA LEU A 36 0.74 1.32 11.30
C LEU A 36 -0.10 2.50 10.82
N ALA A 37 -0.61 3.34 11.72
CA ALA A 37 -1.31 4.58 11.38
C ALA A 37 -0.40 5.55 10.60
N ILE A 38 0.86 5.68 11.04
CA ILE A 38 1.86 6.55 10.39
C ILE A 38 2.37 5.92 9.09
N ALA A 39 2.53 4.59 9.06
CA ALA A 39 3.06 3.87 7.90
C ALA A 39 2.02 3.68 6.77
N MET A 40 0.73 3.55 7.10
CA MET A 40 -0.33 3.28 6.12
C MET A 40 -0.37 4.26 4.94
N PRO A 41 -0.27 5.59 5.17
CA PRO A 41 -0.23 6.54 4.08
C PRO A 41 0.99 6.34 3.16
N LEU A 42 2.16 6.04 3.73
CA LEU A 42 3.37 5.74 2.96
C LEU A 42 3.21 4.45 2.15
N LEU A 43 2.67 3.39 2.76
CA LEU A 43 2.39 2.11 2.09
C LEU A 43 1.41 2.29 0.93
N THR A 44 0.42 3.17 1.09
CA THR A 44 -0.54 3.49 0.04
C THR A 44 0.15 4.14 -1.16
N VAL A 45 1.02 5.13 -0.92
CA VAL A 45 1.80 5.78 -2.00
C VAL A 45 2.72 4.78 -2.71
N LEU A 46 3.43 3.93 -1.95
CA LEU A 46 4.31 2.91 -2.51
C LEU A 46 3.54 1.89 -3.36
N PHE A 47 2.34 1.49 -2.93
CA PHE A 47 1.48 0.60 -3.69
C PHE A 47 1.08 1.21 -5.04
N PHE A 48 0.59 2.46 -5.04
CA PHE A 48 0.23 3.14 -6.29
C PHE A 48 1.42 3.34 -7.22
N LEU A 49 2.60 3.66 -6.67
CA LEU A 49 3.83 3.75 -7.45
C LEU A 49 4.18 2.41 -8.12
N GLY A 50 4.08 1.31 -7.37
CA GLY A 50 4.31 -0.04 -7.91
C GLY A 50 3.33 -0.40 -9.02
N VAL A 51 2.04 -0.11 -8.84
CA VAL A 51 1.01 -0.32 -9.87
C VAL A 51 1.29 0.53 -11.11
N ALA A 52 1.68 1.80 -10.95
CA ALA A 52 2.01 2.67 -12.07
C ALA A 52 3.21 2.15 -12.88
N LEU A 53 4.27 1.68 -12.20
CA LEU A 53 5.42 1.06 -12.85
C LEU A 53 5.04 -0.22 -13.58
N LEU A 54 4.19 -1.07 -12.98
CA LEU A 54 3.69 -2.28 -13.64
C LEU A 54 2.94 -1.95 -14.93
N ILE A 55 2.04 -0.96 -14.89
CA ILE A 55 1.29 -0.50 -16.07
C ILE A 55 2.25 0.02 -17.14
N LEU A 56 3.26 0.81 -16.76
CA LEU A 56 4.26 1.32 -17.70
C LEU A 56 5.02 0.18 -18.41
N VAL A 57 5.45 -0.84 -17.67
CA VAL A 57 6.12 -2.02 -18.24
C VAL A 57 5.20 -2.75 -19.21
N ILE A 58 3.93 -2.94 -18.86
CA ILE A 58 2.94 -3.58 -19.75
C ILE A 58 2.76 -2.75 -21.03
N LEU A 59 2.62 -1.43 -20.93
CA LEU A 59 2.47 -0.55 -22.08
C LEU A 59 3.70 -0.60 -23.00
N ILE A 60 4.92 -0.62 -22.44
CA ILE A 60 6.16 -0.75 -23.22
C ILE A 60 6.20 -2.11 -23.92
N ALA A 61 5.87 -3.20 -23.21
CA ALA A 61 5.84 -4.54 -23.80
C ALA A 61 4.82 -4.62 -24.95
N VAL A 62 3.63 -4.07 -24.76
CA VAL A 62 2.57 -4.00 -25.77
C VAL A 62 3.02 -3.14 -26.96
N ALA A 63 3.58 -1.95 -26.73
CA ALA A 63 4.09 -1.10 -27.80
C ALA A 63 5.24 -1.76 -28.59
N GLY A 64 6.13 -2.48 -27.90
CA GLY A 64 7.21 -3.25 -28.51
C GLY A 64 6.69 -4.41 -29.38
N LEU A 65 5.63 -5.11 -28.95
CA LEU A 65 4.95 -6.12 -29.76
C LEU A 65 4.34 -5.51 -31.03
N PHE A 66 3.66 -4.36 -30.92
CA PHE A 66 3.11 -3.67 -32.10
C PHE A 66 4.18 -3.13 -33.04
N ALA A 67 5.36 -2.75 -32.53
CA ALA A 67 6.49 -2.36 -33.35
C ALA A 67 7.10 -3.56 -34.09
N GLY A 68 7.23 -4.72 -33.43
CA GLY A 68 7.73 -5.96 -34.05
C GLY A 68 6.81 -6.53 -35.13
N VAL A 69 5.50 -6.36 -35.00
CA VAL A 69 4.50 -6.82 -35.99
C VAL A 69 4.51 -5.99 -37.28
N LYS A 70 4.99 -4.74 -37.25
CA LYS A 70 5.01 -3.86 -38.44
C LYS A 70 6.27 -4.03 -39.32
N VAL A 71 7.22 -4.87 -38.91
CA VAL A 71 8.51 -5.08 -39.61
C VAL A 71 8.54 -6.42 -40.37
N LEU A 72 7.51 -7.25 -40.22
CA LEU A 72 7.25 -8.47 -41.00
C LEU A 72 6.26 -8.18 -42.14
#